data_AF-A0A6N2NLP9-F1
#
_entry.id   AF-A0A6N2NLP9-F1
#
_cell.length_a   1.000
_cell.length_b   1.000
_cell.length_c   1.000
_cell.angle_alpha   90.00
_cell.angle_beta   90.00
_cell.angle_gamma   90.00
#
_symmetry.space_group_name_H-M   'P 1'
#
loop_
_entity.id
_entity.type
_entity.pdbx_description
1 polymer ?
#
loop_
_entity_poly.entity_id
_entity_poly.type
_entity_poly.pdbx_seq_one_letter_code
_entity_poly.pdbx_strand_id
1 'polypeptide(L)' 'MSGSTGERSFADIITSWLFVSTGLAYDVFGSPRPNEYFTESRQGIPLITGRFDPLEQLDEFNKSF' A
#
# COMPACT_ATOMS: atom_id res chain seq x y z
N MET A 1 -3.97 -0.94 42.66
CA MET A 1 -2.82 -0.65 41.79
C MET A 1 -2.92 -1.60 40.60
N SER A 2 -3.40 -1.13 39.45
CA SER A 2 -3.54 -1.97 38.25
C SER A 2 -2.24 -1.90 37.48
N GLY A 3 -1.40 -2.93 37.61
CA GLY A 3 -0.16 -3.05 36.88
C GLY A 3 -0.46 -3.37 35.42
N SER A 4 -0.16 -2.43 34.51
CA SER A 4 0.04 -2.76 33.11
C SER A 4 1.43 -3.40 33.00
N THR A 5 1.48 -4.69 32.70
CA THR A 5 2.71 -5.52 32.70
C THR A 5 3.74 -5.11 31.62
N GLY A 6 3.53 -4.00 30.91
CA GLY A 6 4.42 -3.52 29.84
C GLY A 6 4.41 -4.41 28.58
N GLU A 7 3.60 -5.46 28.58
CA GLU A 7 3.39 -6.34 27.45
C GLU A 7 2.51 -5.65 26.40
N ARG A 8 2.80 -5.86 25.12
CA ARG A 8 2.00 -5.27 24.03
C ARG A 8 0.56 -5.78 24.11
N SER A 9 -0.39 -4.89 23.86
CA SER A 9 -1.81 -5.25 23.93
C SER A 9 -2.14 -6.23 22.82
N PHE A 10 -2.93 -7.25 23.13
CA PHE A 10 -3.48 -8.14 22.10
C PHE A 10 -4.28 -7.37 21.03
N ALA A 11 -4.89 -6.24 21.41
CA ALA A 11 -5.58 -5.36 20.47
C ALA A 11 -4.65 -4.78 19.39
N ASP A 12 -3.37 -4.55 19.70
CA ASP A 12 -2.39 -4.03 18.74
C ASP A 12 -2.12 -5.06 17.64
N ILE A 13 -2.09 -6.34 17.99
CA ILE A 13 -1.91 -7.46 17.06
C ILE A 13 -3.11 -7.55 16.12
N ILE A 14 -4.33 -7.52 16.68
CA ILE A 14 -5.56 -7.59 15.88
C ILE A 14 -5.69 -6.37 14.96
N THR A 15 -5.36 -5.17 15.46
CA THR A 15 -5.39 -3.94 14.66
C THR A 15 -4.39 -4.00 13.51
N SER A 16 -3.17 -4.49 13.77
CA SER A 16 -2.14 -4.67 12.74
C SER A 16 -2.56 -5.71 11.69
N TRP A 17 -3.19 -6.81 12.11
CA TRP A 17 -3.72 -7.82 11.20
C TRP A 17 -4.85 -7.27 10.32
N LEU A 18 -5.79 -6.54 10.91
CA LEU A 18 -6.90 -5.92 10.19
C LEU A 18 -6.39 -4.88 9.20
N PHE A 19 -5.40 -4.08 9.55
CA PHE A 19 -4.81 -3.07 8.66
C PHE A 19 -4.33 -3.65 7.33
N VAL A 20 -3.73 -4.84 7.36
CA VAL A 20 -3.32 -5.56 6.13
C VAL A 20 -4.51 -6.26 5.48
N SER A 21 -5.34 -6.93 6.27
CA SER A 21 -6.42 -7.80 5.78
C SER A 21 -7.56 -7.04 5.10
N THR A 22 -7.86 -5.80 5.53
CA THR A 22 -8.87 -4.95 4.89
C THR A 22 -8.37 -4.29 3.61
N GLY A 23 -7.07 -4.40 3.34
CA GLY A 23 -6.42 -3.74 2.21
C GLY A 23 -6.02 -2.28 2.48
N LEU A 24 -6.29 -1.74 3.66
CA LEU A 24 -5.96 -0.35 4.01
C LEU A 24 -4.45 -0.05 3.89
N ALA A 25 -3.60 -1.04 4.15
CA ALA A 25 -2.16 -0.93 3.95
C ALA A 25 -1.78 -0.58 2.49
N TYR A 26 -2.46 -1.17 1.50
CA TYR A 26 -2.19 -0.89 0.09
C TYR A 26 -2.56 0.55 -0.26
N ASP A 27 -3.71 1.02 0.25
CA ASP A 27 -4.22 2.36 -0.02
C ASP A 27 -3.37 3.46 0.66
N VAL A 28 -2.91 3.23 1.91
CA VAL A 28 -2.10 4.19 2.67
C VAL A 28 -0.69 4.35 2.08
N PHE A 29 -0.07 3.23 1.69
CA PHE A 29 1.31 3.24 1.22
C PHE A 29 1.45 3.31 -0.30
N GLY A 30 0.34 3.21 -1.04
CA GLY A 30 0.36 3.15 -2.50
C GLY A 30 1.06 1.90 -3.04
N SER A 31 1.11 0.82 -2.25
CA SER A 31 1.66 -0.45 -2.73
C SER A 31 0.64 -1.09 -3.68
N PRO A 32 1.02 -1.42 -4.93
CA PRO A 32 0.13 -2.13 -5.83
C PRO A 32 -0.29 -3.46 -5.22
N ARG A 33 -1.57 -3.83 -5.35
CA ARG A 33 -2.03 -5.18 -5.04
C ARG A 33 -1.46 -6.18 -6.05
N PRO A 34 -1.47 -7.49 -5.76
CA PRO A 34 -0.93 -8.49 -6.68
C PRO A 34 -1.50 -8.44 -8.10
N ASN A 35 -2.76 -8.03 -8.26
CA ASN A 35 -3.44 -7.86 -9.54
C ASN A 35 -3.30 -6.45 -10.15
N GLU A 36 -2.60 -5.53 -9.48
CA GLU A 36 -2.43 -4.14 -9.87
C GLU A 36 -0.98 -3.82 -10.31
N TYR A 37 -0.13 -4.83 -10.54
CA TYR A 37 1.23 -4.58 -11.05
C TYR A 37 1.26 -4.33 -12.56
N PHE A 38 0.35 -4.96 -13.30
CA PHE A 38 0.27 -4.90 -14.75
C PHE A 38 -1.20 -4.80 -15.15
N THR A 39 -1.50 -3.95 -16.13
CA THR A 39 -2.85 -3.80 -16.67
C THR A 39 -2.95 -4.58 -17.98
N GLU A 40 -4.17 -4.83 -18.45
CA GLU A 40 -4.39 -5.52 -19.73
C GLU A 40 -3.73 -4.77 -20.91
N SER A 41 -3.74 -3.44 -20.86
CA SER A 41 -3.15 -2.57 -21.86
C SER A 41 -1.63 -2.39 -21.70
N ARG A 42 -1.07 -2.68 -20.53
CA ARG A 42 0.32 -2.36 -20.19
C ARG A 42 1.02 -3.52 -19.46
N GLN A 43 1.94 -4.15 -20.19
CA GLN A 43 2.82 -5.23 -19.71
C GLN A 43 4.26 -4.76 -19.41
N GLY A 44 4.52 -3.44 -19.47
CA GLY A 44 5.82 -2.84 -19.18
C GLY A 44 5.93 -2.37 -17.72
N ILE A 45 7.14 -2.37 -17.16
CA ILE A 45 7.40 -2.00 -15.77
C ILE A 45 7.04 -0.51 -15.52
N PRO A 46 6.30 -0.16 -14.45
CA PRO A 46 6.04 1.21 -14.00
C PRO A 46 7.27 1.89 -13.40
N LEU A 47 8.21 2.27 -14.27
CA LEU A 47 9.43 2.99 -13.89
C LEU A 47 9.27 4.50 -14.08
N ILE A 48 9.46 5.26 -13.00
CA ILE A 48 9.53 6.73 -13.04
C ILE A 48 10.89 7.13 -13.62
N THR A 49 10.88 7.87 -14.72
CA THR A 49 12.10 8.31 -15.43
C THR A 49 12.28 9.82 -15.39
N GLY A 50 11.20 10.56 -15.13
CA GLY A 50 11.20 12.02 -15.00
C GLY A 50 11.39 12.46 -13.56
N ARG A 51 12.37 13.33 -13.32
CA ARG A 51 12.62 13.90 -11.97
C ARG A 51 11.66 15.03 -11.60
N PHE A 52 11.25 15.83 -12.58
CA PHE A 52 10.49 17.05 -12.33
C PHE A 52 8.98 16.84 -12.30
N ASP A 53 8.48 15.82 -13.01
CA ASP A 53 7.05 15.49 -13.07
C ASP A 53 6.73 14.03 -12.68
N PRO A 54 7.28 13.50 -11.57
CA PRO A 54 7.12 12.10 -11.21
C PRO A 54 5.67 11.72 -10.82
N LEU A 55 4.87 12.70 -10.36
CA LEU A 55 3.48 12.48 -9.96
C LEU A 55 2.56 12.30 -11.16
N GLU A 56 2.81 13.02 -12.25
CA GLU A 56 2.06 12.85 -13.51
C GLU A 56 2.35 11.49 -14.12
N GLN A 57 3.63 11.07 -14.16
CA GLN A 57 4.01 9.72 -14.60
C GLN A 57 3.35 8.62 -13.75
N LEU A 58 3.26 8.82 -12.43
CA LEU A 58 2.60 7.88 -11.53
C LEU A 58 1.07 7.81 -11.79
N ASP A 59 0.41 8.94 -12.02
CA ASP A 59 -1.02 9.01 -12.34
C ASP A 59 -1.33 8.30 -13.68
N GLU A 60 -0.49 8.49 -14.70
CA GLU A 60 -0.61 7.75 -15.96
C GLU A 60 -0.52 6.23 -15.77
N PHE A 61 0.37 5.78 -14.89
CA PHE A 61 0.53 4.36 -14.58
C PHE A 61 -0.68 3.80 -13.83
N ASN A 62 -1.29 4.60 -12.97
CA ASN A 62 -2.46 4.20 -12.17
C ASN A 62 -3.80 4.37 -12.90
N LYS A 63 -3.88 5.20 -13.95
CA LYS A 63 -5.10 5.42 -14.75
C LYS A 63 -5.57 4.23 -15.57
N SER A 64 -4.74 3.21 -15.75
CA SER A 64 -5.08 2.02 -16.54
C SER A 64 -5.70 0.87 -15.73
N PHE A 65 -6.02 1.09 -14.45
CA PHE A 65 -6.76 0.15 -13.59
C PHE A 65 -8.28 0.33 -13.68
#